data_AF-A0A1V0UWJ9-F1
#
_entry.id   AF-A0A1V0UWJ9-F1
#
_cell.length_a   1.000
_cell.length_b   1.000
_cell.length_c   1.000
_cell.angle_alpha   90.00
_cell.angle_beta   90.00
_cell.angle_gamma   90.00
#
_symmetry.space_group_name_H-M   'P 1'
#
loop_
_entity.id
_entity.type
_entity.pdbx_description
1 polymer ?
#
loop_
_entity_poly.entity_id
_entity_poly.type
_entity_poly.pdbx_seq_one_letter_code
_entity_poly.pdbx_strand_id
1 'polypeptide(L)'
;MAHQNTSYSVYLCGETFDIKLPTSIEEFTYKEVAGSPGDIEFSLSLKEYIFYEANRAIITSNGVQVDTGRPDERESKTTHKVLPGETLFRIAQKHGTTLKELQNINNMTDEQVKKLKVGSVIRLR
;
A
#
# COMPACT_ATOMS: atom_id res chain seq x y z
N MET A 1 -9.91 21.86 -28.44
CA MET A 1 -9.34 20.58 -28.93
C MET A 1 -9.17 19.70 -27.72
N ALA A 2 -9.72 18.48 -27.73
CA ALA A 2 -9.61 17.56 -26.60
C ALA A 2 -8.16 17.06 -26.51
N HIS A 3 -7.44 17.45 -25.46
CA HIS A 3 -6.15 16.84 -25.15
C HIS A 3 -6.43 15.38 -24.76
N GLN A 4 -6.04 14.45 -25.64
CA GLN A 4 -6.05 13.04 -25.31
C GLN A 4 -5.06 12.84 -24.16
N ASN A 5 -5.55 12.42 -23.01
CA ASN A 5 -4.73 12.17 -21.83
C ASN A 5 -4.03 10.82 -21.99
N THR A 6 -2.97 10.80 -22.81
CA THR A 6 -2.15 9.61 -23.04
C THR A 6 -1.24 9.43 -21.83
N SER A 7 -1.37 8.32 -21.11
CA SER A 7 -0.45 7.96 -20.02
C SER A 7 0.85 7.44 -20.61
N TYR A 8 1.97 7.88 -20.03
CA TYR A 8 3.31 7.41 -20.41
C TYR A 8 3.96 6.81 -19.16
N SER A 9 4.56 5.63 -19.28
CA SER A 9 5.42 5.12 -18.21
C SER A 9 6.71 5.93 -18.24
N VAL A 10 6.91 6.82 -17.27
CA VAL A 10 8.15 7.58 -17.16
C VAL A 10 9.11 6.79 -16.28
N TYR A 11 10.23 6.39 -16.88
CA TYR A 11 11.34 5.74 -16.20
C TYR A 11 12.44 6.78 -16.01
N LEU A 12 12.58 7.30 -14.80
CA LEU A 12 13.73 8.15 -14.44
C LEU A 12 14.71 7.28 -13.65
N CYS A 13 15.84 6.93 -14.27
CA CYS A 13 16.91 6.19 -13.61
C CYS A 13 18.06 7.17 -13.32
N GLY A 14 18.37 7.37 -12.04
CA GLY A 14 19.49 8.18 -11.56
C GLY A 14 20.43 7.35 -10.70
N GLU A 15 21.61 7.88 -10.38
CA GLU A 15 22.60 7.18 -9.54
C GLU A 15 22.09 6.92 -8.11
N THR A 16 21.16 7.74 -7.63
CA THR A 16 20.65 7.69 -6.24
C THR A 16 19.18 7.33 -6.13
N PHE A 17 18.42 7.34 -7.23
CA PHE A 17 17.00 6.96 -7.21
C PHE A 17 16.51 6.49 -8.59
N ASP A 18 15.61 5.51 -8.56
CA ASP A 18 14.85 5.02 -9.71
C ASP A 18 13.37 5.35 -9.49
N ILE A 19 12.75 6.08 -10.42
CA ILE A 19 11.29 6.28 -10.48
C ILE A 19 10.75 5.40 -11.60
N LYS A 20 9.91 4.42 -11.24
CA LYS A 20 9.28 3.45 -12.15
C LYS A 20 7.77 3.45 -11.97
N LEU A 21 7.16 4.63 -12.09
CA LEU A 21 5.73 4.83 -11.87
C LEU A 21 5.04 5.26 -13.17
N PRO A 22 3.82 4.77 -13.46
CA PRO A 22 3.00 5.32 -14.51
C PRO A 22 2.58 6.75 -14.17
N THR A 23 2.80 7.70 -15.09
CA THR A 23 2.53 9.11 -14.82
C THR A 23 2.09 9.86 -16.09
N SER A 24 1.35 10.95 -15.92
CA SER A 24 1.15 11.95 -16.97
C SER A 24 2.10 13.12 -16.74
N ILE A 25 2.65 13.67 -17.83
CA ILE A 25 3.37 14.93 -17.81
C ILE A 25 2.31 16.04 -17.86
N GLU A 26 2.20 16.81 -16.78
CA GLU A 26 1.26 17.94 -16.70
C GLU A 26 1.91 19.22 -17.24
N GLU A 27 3.20 19.40 -17.00
CA GLU A 27 3.94 20.58 -17.45
C GLU A 27 5.40 20.22 -17.71
N PHE A 28 5.95 20.76 -18.79
CA PHE A 28 7.37 20.67 -19.11
C PHE A 28 7.87 22.03 -19.58
N THR A 29 8.92 22.52 -18.93
CA THR A 29 9.61 23.75 -19.33
C THR A 29 11.10 23.48 -19.46
N TYR A 30 11.75 24.14 -20.40
CA TYR A 30 13.21 24.09 -20.55
C TYR A 30 13.74 25.45 -20.98
N LYS A 31 15.01 25.71 -20.66
CA LYS A 31 15.74 26.88 -21.14
C LYS A 31 17.20 26.51 -21.37
N GLU A 32 17.80 27.16 -22.36
CA GLU A 32 19.25 27.14 -22.57
C GLU A 32 19.91 28.07 -21.55
N VAL A 33 21.03 27.63 -20.98
CA VAL A 33 21.79 28.43 -20.01
C VAL A 33 23.13 28.84 -20.63
N ALA A 34 23.51 30.11 -20.46
CA ALA A 34 24.81 30.58 -20.91
C ALA A 34 25.93 30.03 -20.01
N GLY A 35 26.89 29.33 -20.60
CA GLY A 35 27.97 28.65 -19.88
C GLY A 35 28.75 27.75 -20.82
N SER A 36 28.38 26.47 -20.88
CA SER A 36 28.87 25.51 -21.88
C SER A 36 27.81 25.29 -22.97
N PRO A 37 28.18 25.23 -24.26
CA PRO A 37 27.24 24.84 -25.31
C PRO A 37 26.69 23.43 -25.02
N GLY A 38 25.38 23.32 -24.82
CA GLY A 38 24.69 22.03 -24.65
C GLY A 38 24.07 21.80 -23.27
N ASP A 39 24.29 22.67 -22.29
CA ASP A 39 23.61 22.56 -21.01
C ASP A 39 22.17 23.09 -21.09
N ILE A 40 21.21 22.22 -20.78
CA ILE A 40 19.79 22.57 -20.69
C ILE A 40 19.33 22.46 -19.24
N GLU A 41 18.59 23.48 -18.78
CA GLU A 41 17.85 23.40 -17.53
C GLU A 41 16.39 23.11 -17.85
N PHE A 42 15.80 22.09 -17.22
CA PHE A 42 14.41 21.73 -17.41
C PHE A 42 13.68 21.58 -16.07
N SER A 43 12.37 21.79 -16.12
CA SER A 43 11.45 21.50 -15.03
C SER A 43 10.29 20.65 -15.55
N LEU A 44 9.96 19.59 -14.81
CA LEU A 44 8.96 18.60 -15.18
C LEU A 44 7.97 18.41 -14.03
N SER A 45 6.68 18.64 -14.30
CA SER A 45 5.59 18.35 -13.38
C SER A 45 4.91 17.04 -13.78
N LEU A 46 4.88 16.09 -12.85
CA LEU A 46 4.36 14.75 -13.05
C LEU A 46 3.14 14.51 -12.16
N LYS A 47 2.11 13.88 -12.70
CA LYS A 47 0.96 13.40 -11.95
C LYS A 47 0.90 11.89 -12.01
N GLU A 48 0.79 11.23 -10.87
CA GLU A 48 0.69 9.77 -10.82
C GLU A 48 -0.58 9.31 -11.56
N TYR A 49 -0.41 8.36 -12.48
CA TYR A 49 -1.49 7.82 -13.28
C TYR A 49 -1.88 6.45 -12.74
N ILE A 50 -3.13 6.34 -12.26
CA ILE A 50 -3.69 5.06 -11.84
C ILE A 50 -4.44 4.46 -13.04
N PHE A 51 -3.95 3.33 -13.57
CA PHE A 51 -4.69 2.56 -14.57
C PHE A 51 -5.99 2.05 -13.95
N TYR A 52 -7.12 2.40 -14.54
CA TYR A 52 -8.41 1.85 -14.17
C TYR A 52 -8.91 0.96 -15.30
N GLU A 53 -9.08 -0.33 -15.01
CA GLU A 53 -9.83 -1.24 -15.87
C GLU A 53 -11.16 -1.59 -15.20
N ALA A 54 -12.21 -1.75 -16.01
CA ALA A 54 -13.45 -2.28 -15.52
C ALA A 54 -13.25 -3.76 -15.17
N ASN A 55 -13.22 -4.09 -13.88
CA ASN A 55 -13.28 -5.48 -13.44
C ASN A 55 -14.60 -6.09 -13.92
N ARG A 56 -14.54 -6.95 -14.94
CA ARG A 56 -15.74 -7.67 -15.42
C ARG A 56 -16.22 -8.59 -14.31
N ALA A 57 -17.41 -8.34 -13.79
CA ALA A 57 -18.05 -9.26 -12.88
C ALA A 57 -18.27 -10.60 -13.61
N ILE A 58 -17.71 -11.69 -13.07
CA ILE A 58 -18.05 -13.03 -13.52
C ILE A 58 -19.41 -13.37 -12.91
N ILE A 59 -20.45 -13.38 -13.74
CA ILE A 59 -21.79 -13.79 -13.31
C ILE A 59 -21.85 -15.32 -13.38
N THR A 60 -21.84 -15.97 -12.21
CA THR A 60 -22.15 -17.40 -12.07
C THR A 60 -23.56 -17.54 -11.50
N SER A 61 -24.29 -18.60 -11.88
CA SER A 61 -25.71 -18.81 -11.53
C SER A 61 -26.03 -18.85 -10.02
N ASN A 62 -25.02 -18.94 -9.16
CA ASN A 62 -25.17 -18.95 -7.69
C ASN A 62 -24.70 -17.65 -7.01
N GLY A 63 -24.57 -16.56 -7.76
CA GLY A 63 -24.24 -15.22 -7.24
C GLY A 63 -22.97 -14.63 -7.85
N VAL A 64 -22.78 -13.33 -7.61
CA VAL A 64 -21.65 -12.55 -8.11
C VAL A 64 -20.41 -12.85 -7.25
N GLN A 65 -19.41 -13.53 -7.82
CA GLN A 65 -18.08 -13.64 -7.22
C GLN A 65 -17.21 -12.52 -7.82
N VAL A 66 -17.01 -11.44 -7.05
CA VAL A 66 -16.09 -10.37 -7.43
C VAL A 66 -14.70 -10.77 -6.92
N ASP A 67 -13.85 -11.27 -7.80
CA ASP A 67 -12.41 -11.33 -7.52
C ASP A 67 -11.85 -9.91 -7.68
N THR A 68 -11.91 -9.13 -6.60
CA THR A 68 -11.33 -7.79 -6.58
C THR A 68 -9.82 -7.92 -6.50
N GLY A 69 -9.15 -8.06 -7.64
CA GLY A 69 -7.71 -7.82 -7.80
C GLY A 69 -7.31 -6.35 -7.58
N ARG A 70 -8.01 -5.64 -6.68
CA ARG A 70 -7.60 -4.34 -6.16
C ARG A 70 -6.38 -4.58 -5.29
N PRO A 71 -5.24 -3.91 -5.51
CA PRO A 71 -4.19 -3.85 -4.50
C PRO A 71 -4.85 -3.34 -3.21
N ASP A 72 -4.94 -4.21 -2.21
CA ASP A 72 -5.49 -3.81 -0.93
C ASP A 72 -4.48 -2.85 -0.30
N GLU A 73 -4.67 -1.55 -0.53
CA GLU A 73 -3.91 -0.47 0.13
C GLU A 73 -4.19 -0.43 1.64
N ARG A 74 -5.11 -1.26 2.15
CA ARG A 74 -5.20 -1.52 3.58
C ARG A 74 -3.94 -2.25 3.98
N GLU A 75 -3.17 -1.64 4.90
CA GLU A 75 -2.02 -2.27 5.54
C GLU A 75 -2.32 -3.74 5.79
N SER A 76 -1.43 -4.62 5.30
CA SER A 76 -1.58 -6.06 5.46
C SER A 76 -1.60 -6.38 6.95
N LYS A 77 -2.80 -6.52 7.52
CA LYS A 77 -2.99 -6.75 8.95
C LYS A 77 -2.34 -8.07 9.28
N THR A 78 -1.25 -8.02 10.03
CA THR A 78 -0.57 -9.25 10.43
C THR A 78 -1.36 -9.83 11.59
N THR A 79 -1.80 -11.08 11.48
CA THR A 79 -2.60 -11.73 12.52
C THR A 79 -1.94 -13.01 13.01
N HIS A 80 -2.21 -13.35 14.27
CA HIS A 80 -1.76 -14.59 14.91
C HIS A 80 -2.97 -15.33 15.48
N LYS A 81 -3.06 -16.64 15.19
CA LYS A 81 -4.08 -17.51 15.77
C LYS A 81 -3.56 -18.09 17.08
N VAL A 82 -4.28 -17.82 18.17
CA VAL A 82 -3.91 -18.26 19.52
C VAL A 82 -3.93 -19.78 19.59
N LEU A 83 -2.79 -20.37 19.97
CA LEU A 83 -2.62 -21.80 20.20
C LEU A 83 -2.99 -22.18 21.64
N PRO A 84 -3.27 -23.48 21.92
CA PRO A 84 -3.51 -23.94 23.28
C PRO A 84 -2.36 -23.57 24.23
N GLY A 85 -2.70 -22.93 25.35
CA GLY A 85 -1.72 -22.54 26.38
C GLY A 85 -0.96 -21.23 26.12
N GLU A 86 -1.25 -20.53 25.02
CA GLU A 86 -0.71 -19.18 24.79
C GLU A 86 -1.47 -18.13 25.60
N THR A 87 -0.74 -17.10 26.02
CA THR A 87 -1.31 -15.89 26.63
C THR A 87 -0.97 -14.69 25.77
N LEU A 88 -1.74 -13.61 25.87
CA LEU A 88 -1.49 -12.39 25.08
C LEU A 88 -0.09 -11.82 25.37
N PHE A 89 0.41 -11.98 26.60
CA PHE A 89 1.76 -11.59 26.99
C PHE A 89 2.84 -12.39 26.25
N ARG A 90 2.70 -13.71 26.17
CA ARG A 90 3.66 -14.56 25.44
C ARG A 90 3.64 -14.30 23.94
N ILE A 91 2.45 -14.00 23.39
CA ILE A 91 2.29 -13.61 21.99
C ILE A 91 3.01 -12.27 21.74
N ALA A 92 2.80 -11.27 22.61
CA ALA A 92 3.47 -9.97 22.50
C ALA A 92 5.00 -10.13 22.50
N GLN A 93 5.54 -10.89 23.45
CA GLN A 93 6.97 -11.14 23.57
C GLN A 93 7.55 -11.83 22.32
N LYS A 94 6.84 -12.84 21.79
CA LYS A 94 7.26 -13.58 20.60
C LYS A 94 7.31 -12.70 19.34
N HIS A 95 6.43 -11.71 19.26
CA HIS A 95 6.32 -10.81 18.11
C HIS A 95 6.99 -9.45 18.32
N GLY A 96 7.74 -9.27 19.40
CA GLY A 96 8.52 -8.04 19.66
C GLY A 96 7.66 -6.80 19.92
N THR A 97 6.43 -6.97 20.41
CA THR A 97 5.50 -5.89 20.77
C THR A 97 5.17 -5.94 22.26
N THR A 98 4.41 -4.96 22.76
CA THR A 98 4.00 -4.91 24.17
C THR A 98 2.58 -5.44 24.36
N LEU A 99 2.30 -5.94 25.57
CA LEU A 99 0.95 -6.38 25.93
C LEU A 99 -0.09 -5.28 25.73
N LYS A 100 0.25 -4.05 26.13
CA LYS A 100 -0.63 -2.88 26.05
C LYS A 100 -0.91 -2.48 24.60
N GLU A 101 0.09 -2.55 23.74
CA GLU A 101 -0.05 -2.27 22.31
C GLU A 101 -0.96 -3.30 21.62
N LEU A 102 -0.72 -4.60 21.84
CA LEU A 102 -1.63 -5.63 21.33
C LEU A 102 -3.05 -5.47 21.86
N GLN A 103 -3.20 -5.14 23.15
CA GLN A 103 -4.50 -4.90 23.75
C GLN A 103 -5.23 -3.73 23.07
N ASN A 104 -4.52 -2.63 22.79
CA ASN A 104 -5.08 -1.46 22.11
C ASN A 104 -5.49 -1.80 20.67
N ILE A 105 -4.63 -2.47 19.89
CA ILE A 105 -4.91 -2.84 18.49
C ILE A 105 -6.13 -3.77 18.38
N ASN A 106 -6.36 -4.59 19.40
CA ASN A 106 -7.46 -5.55 19.44
C ASN A 106 -8.66 -5.06 20.25
N ASN A 107 -8.64 -3.81 20.75
CA ASN A 107 -9.68 -3.21 21.60
C ASN A 107 -10.10 -4.14 22.76
N MET A 108 -9.13 -4.77 23.42
CA MET A 108 -9.38 -5.75 24.47
C MET A 108 -9.40 -5.11 25.86
N THR A 109 -10.30 -5.57 26.73
CA THR A 109 -10.30 -5.21 28.15
C THR A 109 -9.38 -6.13 28.96
N ASP A 110 -8.96 -5.72 30.16
CA ASP A 110 -8.09 -6.52 31.03
C ASP A 110 -8.69 -7.89 31.37
N GLU A 111 -10.01 -7.98 31.45
CA GLU A 111 -10.72 -9.25 31.64
C GLU A 111 -10.59 -10.17 30.44
N GLN A 112 -10.68 -9.62 29.22
CA GLN A 112 -10.52 -10.38 27.98
C GLN A 112 -9.07 -10.85 27.78
N VAL A 113 -8.09 -10.03 28.21
CA VAL A 113 -6.68 -10.41 28.20
C VAL A 113 -6.42 -11.59 29.13
N LYS A 114 -7.01 -11.58 30.34
CA LYS A 114 -6.89 -12.70 31.30
C LYS A 114 -7.60 -13.96 30.82
N LYS A 115 -8.73 -13.81 30.12
CA LYS A 115 -9.55 -14.91 29.60
C LYS A 115 -9.36 -15.09 28.09
N LEU A 116 -8.12 -15.03 27.61
CA LEU A 116 -7.82 -15.22 26.19
C LEU A 116 -8.25 -16.63 25.76
N LYS A 117 -9.07 -16.71 24.71
CA LYS A 117 -9.60 -17.98 24.21
C LYS A 117 -8.67 -18.58 23.16
N VAL A 118 -8.52 -19.90 23.22
CA VAL A 118 -7.81 -20.66 22.18
C VAL A 118 -8.54 -20.53 20.86
N GLY A 119 -7.79 -20.35 19.78
CA GLY A 119 -8.33 -20.17 18.43
C GLY A 119 -8.76 -18.73 18.10
N SER A 120 -8.71 -17.80 19.05
CA SER A 120 -8.88 -16.38 18.77
C SER A 120 -7.82 -15.88 17.80
N VAL A 121 -8.19 -14.91 16.95
CA VAL A 121 -7.26 -14.25 16.02
C VAL A 121 -6.92 -12.89 16.57
N ILE A 122 -5.62 -12.66 16.80
CA ILE A 122 -5.07 -11.42 17.36
C ILE A 122 -4.36 -10.66 16.26
N ARG A 123 -4.69 -9.38 16.10
CA ARG A 123 -3.99 -8.45 15.21
C ARG A 123 -2.69 -8.01 15.88
N LEU A 124 -1.58 -8.06 15.15
CA LEU A 124 -0.25 -7.72 15.65
C LEU A 124 0.19 -6.31 15.26
N ARG A 125 -0.27 -5.83 14.11
CA ARG A 125 -0.07 -4.49 13.53
C ARG A 125 -1.10 -4.29 12.43
#